data_AF-A0A955XT66-F1
#
_entry.id   AF-A0A955XT66-F1
#
_cell.length_a   1.000
_cell.length_b   1.000
_cell.length_c   1.000
_cell.angle_alpha   90.00
_cell.angle_beta   90.00
_cell.angle_gamma   90.00
#
_symmetry.space_group_name_H-M   'P 1'
#
loop_
_entity.id
_entity.type
_entity.pdbx_description
1 polymer ?
#
loop_
_entity_poly.entity_id
_entity_poly.type
_entity_poly.pdbx_seq_one_letter_code
_entity_poly.pdbx_strand_id
1 'polypeptide(L)'
;LNDGEFDEAVRYGEEAAQLLDSVTDNRLRMSALSALAVALWGAGRPHEVLEYAAADDNDEEAFRFRQLLKTCALLADDGGTDQASDEAVPAESGVRTRLLWDLLQTLVLQRSAGEDRAFEHMVSVIRRADAGQTDSWPWILERSVARLVIASFPRNQQRRLRSIRETGTENPWLFHPDGLWFAPPRGERVEIGAKGQLITLLARLVEQWQVEPDGWLTHEDVVETLWPDERIMPDAASNRVYKTVSVLRSLGLKDCLLGGRDGYRLDPTQPIFVVEREAI
;
A
#
# COMPACT_ATOMS: atom_id res chain seq x y z
N LEU A 1 -7.81 7.29 0.56
CA LEU A 1 -9.11 7.95 0.80
C LEU A 1 -8.88 9.45 0.64
N ASN A 2 -9.83 10.22 0.12
CA ASN A 2 -9.74 11.69 0.17
C ASN A 2 -10.10 12.18 1.58
N ASP A 3 -9.71 13.40 1.97
CA ASP A 3 -10.00 13.98 3.30
C ASP A 3 -11.46 13.79 3.74
N GLY A 4 -12.42 13.96 2.82
CA GLY A 4 -13.85 13.79 3.11
C GLY A 4 -14.30 12.36 3.46
N GLU A 5 -13.56 11.32 3.09
CA GLU A 5 -13.90 9.93 3.44
C GLU A 5 -13.42 9.57 4.87
N PHE A 6 -12.35 10.22 5.36
CA PHE A 6 -11.96 10.07 6.77
C PHE A 6 -12.93 10.79 7.69
N ASP A 7 -13.41 11.98 7.32
CA ASP A 7 -14.46 12.68 8.07
C ASP A 7 -15.75 11.85 8.19
N GLU A 8 -16.13 11.17 7.10
CA GLU A 8 -17.28 10.27 7.12
C GLU A 8 -17.03 9.03 7.99
N ALA A 9 -15.82 8.47 7.96
CA ALA A 9 -15.42 7.37 8.83
C ALA A 9 -15.38 7.77 10.31
N VAL A 10 -14.94 9.00 10.63
CA VAL A 10 -14.98 9.58 11.98
C VAL A 10 -16.43 9.67 12.45
N ARG A 11 -17.33 10.25 11.64
CA ARG A 11 -18.76 10.35 11.99
C ARG A 11 -19.38 8.99 12.32
N TYR A 12 -19.16 7.99 11.46
CA TYR A 12 -19.67 6.63 11.72
C TYR A 12 -19.02 5.99 12.96
N GLY A 13 -17.75 6.27 13.22
CA GLY A 13 -17.03 5.82 14.40
C GLY A 13 -17.58 6.45 15.69
N GLU A 14 -17.87 7.75 15.68
CA GLU A 14 -18.45 8.49 16.81
C GLU A 14 -19.88 8.02 17.10
N GLU A 15 -20.71 7.83 16.07
CA GLU A 15 -22.06 7.26 16.21
C GLU A 15 -22.00 5.85 16.81
N ALA A 16 -21.06 5.02 16.34
CA ALA A 16 -20.85 3.69 16.91
C ALA A 16 -20.36 3.78 18.37
N ALA A 17 -19.47 4.72 18.69
CA ALA A 17 -18.93 4.95 20.03
C ALA A 17 -20.02 5.38 21.03
N GLN A 18 -20.94 6.26 20.62
CA GLN A 18 -22.09 6.66 21.44
C GLN A 18 -23.02 5.49 21.79
N LEU A 19 -23.08 4.47 20.93
CA LEU A 19 -23.84 3.25 21.18
C LEU A 19 -23.09 2.28 22.12
N LEU A 20 -21.77 2.45 22.34
CA LEU A 20 -20.95 1.51 23.10
C LEU A 20 -21.28 1.44 24.59
N ASP A 21 -21.83 2.50 25.18
CA ASP A 21 -22.30 2.49 26.57
C ASP A 21 -23.41 1.46 26.79
N SER A 22 -24.15 1.13 25.73
CA SER A 22 -25.21 0.12 25.74
C SER A 22 -24.76 -1.28 25.31
N VAL A 23 -23.55 -1.42 24.78
CA VAL A 23 -23.01 -2.69 24.29
C VAL A 23 -22.24 -3.38 25.41
N THR A 24 -22.79 -4.48 25.94
CA THR A 24 -22.13 -5.31 26.96
C THR A 24 -21.03 -6.22 26.40
N ASP A 25 -20.95 -6.36 25.07
CA ASP A 25 -19.89 -7.12 24.41
C ASP A 25 -18.62 -6.27 24.26
N ASN A 26 -17.67 -6.50 25.17
CA ASN A 26 -16.36 -5.84 25.14
C ASN A 26 -15.64 -6.02 23.80
N ARG A 27 -15.82 -7.14 23.07
CA ARG A 27 -15.14 -7.34 21.78
C ARG A 27 -15.59 -6.34 20.72
N LEU A 28 -16.89 -6.06 20.67
CA LEU A 28 -17.47 -5.08 19.77
C LEU A 28 -17.04 -3.65 20.17
N ARG A 29 -17.01 -3.37 21.47
CA ARG A 29 -16.52 -2.10 22.02
C ARG A 29 -15.07 -1.80 21.62
N MET A 30 -14.17 -2.75 21.83
CA MET A 30 -12.76 -2.62 21.44
C MET A 30 -12.59 -2.37 19.94
N SER A 31 -13.42 -3.04 19.13
CA SER A 31 -13.34 -2.94 17.68
C SER A 31 -13.82 -1.59 17.15
N ALA A 32 -14.91 -1.07 17.69
CA ALA A 32 -15.42 0.26 17.35
C ALA A 32 -14.43 1.35 17.75
N LEU A 33 -13.86 1.26 18.96
CA LEU A 33 -12.81 2.18 19.42
C LEU A 33 -11.56 2.11 18.54
N SER A 34 -11.17 0.91 18.07
CA SER A 34 -10.04 0.75 17.13
C SER A 34 -10.29 1.42 15.78
N ALA A 35 -11.49 1.25 15.22
CA ALA A 35 -11.86 1.86 13.94
C ALA A 35 -11.95 3.38 14.06
N LEU A 36 -12.56 3.89 15.13
CA LEU A 36 -12.63 5.32 15.44
C LEU A 36 -11.23 5.90 15.63
N ALA A 37 -10.35 5.22 16.37
CA ALA A 37 -8.96 5.65 16.54
C ALA A 37 -8.27 5.87 15.20
N VAL A 38 -8.34 4.90 14.29
CA VAL A 38 -7.71 5.01 12.98
C VAL A 38 -8.35 6.11 12.13
N ALA A 39 -9.67 6.26 12.17
CA ALA A 39 -10.37 7.32 11.45
C ALA A 39 -9.95 8.71 11.95
N LEU A 40 -9.90 8.90 13.27
CA LEU A 40 -9.43 10.12 13.92
C LEU A 40 -7.96 10.41 13.59
N TRP A 41 -7.11 9.38 13.49
CA TRP A 41 -5.74 9.54 13.02
C TRP A 41 -5.66 10.05 11.58
N GLY A 42 -6.44 9.44 10.68
CA GLY A 42 -6.52 9.86 9.29
C GLY A 42 -7.05 11.29 9.13
N ALA A 43 -7.97 11.71 10.00
CA ALA A 43 -8.49 13.07 10.06
C ALA A 43 -7.57 14.07 10.81
N GLY A 44 -6.38 13.63 11.27
CA GLY A 44 -5.43 14.49 11.98
C GLY A 44 -5.85 14.86 13.42
N ARG A 45 -6.82 14.16 14.01
CA ARG A 45 -7.43 14.39 15.34
C ARG A 45 -7.19 13.22 16.32
N PRO A 46 -5.97 12.67 16.45
CA PRO A 46 -5.73 11.41 17.18
C PRO A 46 -6.02 11.47 18.69
N HIS A 47 -6.00 12.67 19.30
CA HIS A 47 -6.20 12.86 20.74
C HIS A 47 -7.66 12.65 21.18
N GLU A 48 -8.61 12.87 20.28
CA GLU A 48 -10.04 12.81 20.60
C GLU A 48 -10.51 11.39 20.92
N VAL A 49 -9.74 10.37 20.52
CA VAL A 49 -10.04 8.97 20.88
C VAL A 49 -10.07 8.76 22.40
N LEU A 50 -9.37 9.60 23.16
CA LEU A 50 -9.29 9.51 24.62
C LEU A 50 -10.60 9.88 25.32
N GLU A 51 -11.41 10.72 24.68
CA GLU A 51 -12.73 11.11 25.20
C GLU A 51 -13.68 9.89 25.22
N TYR A 52 -13.49 8.96 24.28
CA TYR A 52 -14.27 7.72 24.16
C TYR A 52 -13.65 6.53 24.89
N ALA A 53 -12.42 6.67 25.41
CA ALA A 53 -11.73 5.61 26.15
C ALA A 53 -12.11 5.55 27.64
N ALA A 54 -12.90 6.50 28.15
CA ALA A 54 -13.28 6.58 29.56
C ALA A 54 -14.50 5.69 29.88
N ALA A 55 -14.25 4.44 30.29
CA ALA A 55 -15.29 3.55 30.82
C ALA A 55 -14.74 2.62 31.91
N ASP A 56 -15.54 2.33 32.92
CA ASP A 56 -15.18 1.42 34.02
C ASP A 56 -15.14 -0.03 33.49
N ASP A 57 -14.03 -0.76 33.65
CA ASP A 57 -13.96 -2.15 33.16
C ASP A 57 -12.98 -3.01 33.98
N ASN A 58 -13.48 -4.13 34.51
CA ASN A 58 -12.72 -5.21 35.15
C ASN A 58 -11.98 -6.12 34.13
N ASP A 59 -11.95 -5.73 32.85
CA ASP A 59 -11.36 -6.47 31.74
C ASP A 59 -9.95 -5.97 31.42
N GLU A 60 -8.96 -6.83 31.67
CA GLU A 60 -7.54 -6.52 31.52
C GLU A 60 -7.14 -6.24 30.06
N GLU A 61 -7.79 -6.89 29.08
CA GLU A 61 -7.49 -6.68 27.65
C GLU A 61 -8.02 -5.33 27.17
N ALA A 62 -9.22 -4.95 27.64
CA ALA A 62 -9.81 -3.64 27.39
C ALA A 62 -9.01 -2.50 28.04
N PHE A 63 -8.48 -2.73 29.24
CA PHE A 63 -7.57 -1.80 29.89
C PHE A 63 -6.27 -1.61 29.08
N ARG A 64 -5.61 -2.70 28.69
CA ARG A 64 -4.35 -2.66 27.91
C ARG A 64 -4.53 -1.94 26.58
N PHE A 65 -5.60 -2.22 25.85
CA PHE A 65 -5.87 -1.55 24.58
C PHE A 65 -6.04 -0.03 24.71
N ARG A 66 -6.68 0.45 25.78
CA ARG A 66 -6.80 1.90 26.01
C ARG A 66 -5.47 2.55 26.34
N GLN A 67 -4.62 1.86 27.09
CA GLN A 67 -3.24 2.33 27.30
C GLN A 67 -2.48 2.41 25.97
N LEU A 68 -2.72 1.49 25.03
CA LEU A 68 -2.13 1.55 23.70
C LEU A 68 -2.65 2.74 22.89
N LEU A 69 -3.97 2.99 22.86
CA LEU A 69 -4.53 4.16 22.21
C LEU A 69 -3.96 5.47 22.78
N LYS A 70 -3.84 5.54 24.11
CA LYS A 70 -3.23 6.69 24.80
C LYS A 70 -1.76 6.87 24.48
N THR A 71 -1.00 5.78 24.45
CA THR A 71 0.42 5.81 24.10
C THR A 71 0.60 6.29 22.67
N CYS A 72 -0.19 5.76 21.73
CA CYS A 72 -0.13 6.19 20.34
C CYS A 72 -0.48 7.68 20.20
N ALA A 73 -1.52 8.17 20.90
CA ALA A 73 -1.97 9.54 20.79
C ALA A 73 -0.90 10.52 21.30
N LEU A 74 -0.20 10.15 22.37
CA LEU A 74 0.93 10.90 22.91
C LEU A 74 2.14 10.88 21.96
N LEU A 75 2.46 9.74 21.36
CA LEU A 75 3.57 9.62 20.39
C LEU A 75 3.34 10.43 19.11
N ALA A 76 2.08 10.64 18.73
CA ALA A 76 1.72 11.45 17.57
C ALA A 76 1.99 12.96 17.76
N ASP A 77 2.05 13.44 19.01
CA ASP A 77 2.32 14.85 19.35
C ASP A 77 3.83 15.12 19.55
N ASP A 78 4.58 14.17 20.12
CA ASP A 78 5.94 14.45 20.61
C ASP A 78 7.06 14.19 19.57
N GLY A 79 6.75 13.57 18.44
CA GLY A 79 7.73 13.29 17.37
C GLY A 79 8.88 12.36 17.76
N GLY A 80 8.88 11.78 18.98
CA GLY A 80 9.93 10.91 19.50
C GLY A 80 9.59 9.43 19.31
N THR A 81 10.25 8.75 18.37
CA THR A 81 9.77 7.46 17.85
C THR A 81 10.56 6.19 18.15
N ASP A 82 11.72 6.22 18.78
CA ASP A 82 12.55 4.99 18.77
C ASP A 82 12.58 4.18 20.08
N GLN A 83 12.16 4.73 21.24
CA GLN A 83 12.30 4.02 22.53
C GLN A 83 10.99 3.55 23.16
N ALA A 84 9.84 4.08 22.76
CA ALA A 84 8.55 3.69 23.33
C ALA A 84 7.92 2.45 22.63
N SER A 85 8.49 2.00 21.51
CA SER A 85 7.82 1.04 20.61
C SER A 85 7.78 -0.40 21.13
N ASP A 86 8.87 -0.86 21.74
CA ASP A 86 9.03 -2.28 22.12
C ASP A 86 8.60 -2.57 23.56
N GLU A 87 8.60 -1.56 24.44
CA GLU A 87 8.25 -1.72 25.85
C GLU A 87 6.74 -1.51 26.14
N ALA A 88 5.99 -0.88 25.22
CA ALA A 88 4.59 -0.51 25.44
C ALA A 88 3.59 -1.68 25.35
N VAL A 89 3.93 -2.74 24.61
CA VAL A 89 3.11 -3.97 24.55
C VAL A 89 3.82 -5.10 25.26
N PRO A 90 3.33 -5.59 26.42
CA PRO A 90 3.90 -6.74 27.08
C PRO A 90 3.97 -7.96 26.15
N ALA A 91 5.06 -8.73 26.22
CA ALA A 91 5.26 -9.94 25.41
C ALA A 91 4.16 -11.01 25.59
N GLU A 92 3.38 -10.91 26.68
CA GLU A 92 2.24 -11.77 27.00
C GLU A 92 0.92 -11.29 26.37
N SER A 93 0.91 -10.13 25.72
CA SER A 93 -0.28 -9.59 25.05
C SER A 93 -0.77 -10.55 23.97
N GLY A 94 -2.08 -10.71 23.85
CA GLY A 94 -2.70 -11.55 22.83
C GLY A 94 -2.37 -11.07 21.42
N VAL A 95 -2.52 -11.97 20.43
CA VAL A 95 -2.25 -11.70 19.00
C VAL A 95 -2.99 -10.45 18.51
N ARG A 96 -4.24 -10.26 18.97
CA ARG A 96 -5.09 -9.11 18.65
C ARG A 96 -4.50 -7.78 19.11
N THR A 97 -4.14 -7.70 20.38
CA THR A 97 -3.55 -6.49 20.98
C THR A 97 -2.26 -6.10 20.27
N ARG A 98 -1.43 -7.09 19.90
CA ARG A 98 -0.21 -6.85 19.12
C ARG A 98 -0.52 -6.38 17.70
N LEU A 99 -1.49 -7.00 17.01
CA LEU A 99 -1.87 -6.58 15.66
C LEU A 99 -2.39 -5.13 15.64
N LEU A 100 -3.23 -4.78 16.61
CA LEU A 100 -3.76 -3.41 16.74
C LEU A 100 -2.66 -2.40 17.04
N TRP A 101 -1.71 -2.76 17.92
CA TRP A 101 -0.52 -1.95 18.16
C TRP A 101 0.30 -1.74 16.89
N ASP A 102 0.62 -2.82 16.20
CA ASP A 102 1.38 -2.82 14.95
C ASP A 102 0.72 -1.91 13.88
N LEU A 103 -0.60 -1.95 13.77
CA LEU A 103 -1.38 -1.09 12.88
C LEU A 103 -1.34 0.39 13.29
N LEU A 104 -1.45 0.69 14.58
CA LEU A 104 -1.35 2.06 15.08
C LEU A 104 0.07 2.63 14.97
N GLN A 105 1.08 1.82 15.25
CA GLN A 105 2.50 2.18 15.09
C GLN A 105 2.81 2.52 13.64
N THR A 106 2.20 1.83 12.68
CA THR A 106 2.31 2.16 11.26
C THR A 106 1.85 3.59 10.98
N LEU A 107 0.72 4.02 11.54
CA LEU A 107 0.22 5.40 11.40
C LEU A 107 1.13 6.42 12.09
N VAL A 108 1.68 6.08 13.25
CA VAL A 108 2.66 6.93 13.95
C VAL A 108 3.93 7.11 13.11
N LEU A 109 4.43 6.04 12.49
CA LEU A 109 5.60 6.09 11.61
C LEU A 109 5.37 6.95 10.36
N GLN A 110 4.16 6.92 9.78
CA GLN A 110 3.83 7.77 8.62
C GLN A 110 4.03 9.25 8.94
N ARG A 111 3.67 9.66 10.16
CA ARG A 111 3.75 11.06 10.61
C ARG A 111 5.14 11.50 11.07
N SER A 112 5.90 10.60 11.67
CA SER A 112 7.14 10.94 12.38
C SER A 112 8.43 10.56 11.63
N ALA A 113 8.40 9.44 10.90
CA ALA A 113 9.57 8.81 10.31
C ALA A 113 9.50 8.71 8.78
N GLY A 114 8.36 9.09 8.19
CA GLY A 114 8.11 9.11 6.75
C GLY A 114 7.39 7.86 6.24
N GLU A 115 6.81 8.00 5.04
CA GLU A 115 5.96 7.00 4.42
C GLU A 115 6.66 5.65 4.18
N ASP A 116 7.94 5.67 3.78
CA ASP A 116 8.70 4.46 3.46
C ASP A 116 8.94 3.58 4.69
N ARG A 117 9.28 4.18 5.84
CA ARG A 117 9.45 3.42 7.10
C ARG A 117 8.15 2.81 7.58
N ALA A 118 7.05 3.56 7.46
CA ALA A 118 5.74 3.04 7.79
C ALA A 118 5.32 1.89 6.87
N PHE A 119 5.66 2.00 5.58
CA PHE A 119 5.41 0.96 4.61
C PHE A 119 6.15 -0.33 4.95
N GLU A 120 7.45 -0.26 5.21
CA GLU A 120 8.26 -1.42 5.62
C GLU A 120 7.74 -2.06 6.92
N HIS A 121 7.37 -1.22 7.88
CA HIS A 121 6.72 -1.70 9.10
C HIS A 121 5.45 -2.49 8.78
N MET A 122 4.54 -1.93 7.98
CA MET A 122 3.27 -2.58 7.60
C MET A 122 3.48 -3.91 6.86
N VAL A 123 4.51 -4.01 6.01
CA VAL A 123 4.88 -5.28 5.37
C VAL A 123 5.27 -6.33 6.40
N SER A 124 6.05 -5.94 7.42
CA SER A 124 6.41 -6.84 8.53
C SER A 124 5.18 -7.31 9.33
N VAL A 125 4.19 -6.43 9.53
CA VAL A 125 2.91 -6.76 10.20
C VAL A 125 2.14 -7.81 9.40
N ILE A 126 1.99 -7.61 8.09
CA ILE A 126 1.31 -8.56 7.19
C ILE A 126 2.00 -9.93 7.26
N ARG A 127 3.34 -9.97 7.18
CA ARG A 127 4.11 -11.21 7.28
C ARG A 127 3.94 -11.94 8.59
N ARG A 128 3.97 -11.21 9.72
CA ARG A 128 3.75 -11.82 11.05
C ARG A 128 2.34 -12.39 11.17
N ALA A 129 1.35 -11.69 10.64
CA ALA A 129 -0.02 -12.16 10.61
C ALA A 129 -0.17 -13.44 9.75
N ASP A 130 0.47 -13.50 8.59
CA ASP A 130 0.44 -14.65 7.69
C ASP A 130 1.25 -15.85 8.21
N ALA A 131 2.43 -15.61 8.80
CA ALA A 131 3.29 -16.65 9.39
C ALA A 131 2.66 -17.31 10.62
N GLY A 132 1.72 -16.65 11.27
CA GLY A 132 1.04 -17.14 12.46
C GLY A 132 0.07 -18.30 12.24
N GLN A 133 -0.17 -18.74 11.00
CA GLN A 133 -1.11 -19.84 10.66
C GLN A 133 -2.39 -19.80 11.51
N THR A 134 -3.04 -18.63 11.54
CA THR A 134 -4.33 -18.47 12.22
C THR A 134 -5.40 -18.75 11.19
N ASP A 135 -6.01 -19.93 11.21
CA ASP A 135 -7.10 -20.38 10.30
C ASP A 135 -8.37 -19.49 10.28
N SER A 136 -8.31 -18.32 10.90
CA SER A 136 -9.29 -17.26 10.76
C SER A 136 -8.55 -15.95 10.97
N TRP A 137 -8.41 -15.13 9.93
CA TRP A 137 -8.11 -13.70 10.11
C TRP A 137 -9.13 -13.15 11.12
N PRO A 138 -8.77 -12.79 12.36
CA PRO A 138 -9.77 -12.65 13.41
C PRO A 138 -10.60 -11.39 13.17
N TRP A 139 -11.90 -11.58 12.91
CA TRP A 139 -12.97 -10.59 12.98
C TRP A 139 -13.03 -9.51 11.86
N ILE A 140 -14.26 -9.19 11.47
CA ILE A 140 -14.63 -8.25 10.40
C ILE A 140 -14.07 -6.83 10.64
N LEU A 141 -13.86 -6.46 11.90
CA LEU A 141 -13.55 -5.09 12.30
C LEU A 141 -12.05 -4.78 12.32
N GLU A 142 -11.17 -5.73 12.69
CA GLU A 142 -9.72 -5.58 12.51
C GLU A 142 -9.31 -5.53 11.03
N ARG A 143 -10.09 -6.20 10.17
CA ARG A 143 -10.00 -6.06 8.72
C ARG A 143 -10.36 -4.64 8.25
N SER A 144 -11.29 -3.97 8.93
CA SER A 144 -11.63 -2.56 8.65
C SER A 144 -10.51 -1.62 9.09
N VAL A 145 -9.92 -1.85 10.27
CA VAL A 145 -8.76 -1.08 10.77
C VAL A 145 -7.57 -1.25 9.83
N ALA A 146 -7.19 -2.47 9.49
CA ALA A 146 -6.11 -2.73 8.54
C ALA A 146 -6.41 -2.13 7.16
N ARG A 147 -7.67 -2.16 6.70
CA ARG A 147 -8.09 -1.50 5.46
C ARG A 147 -7.90 0.01 5.50
N LEU A 148 -8.25 0.65 6.62
CA LEU A 148 -8.09 2.10 6.78
C LEU A 148 -6.60 2.47 6.82
N VAL A 149 -5.75 1.72 7.53
CA VAL A 149 -4.30 1.90 7.53
C VAL A 149 -3.70 1.68 6.14
N ILE A 150 -4.11 0.63 5.43
CA ILE A 150 -3.70 0.43 4.02
C ILE A 150 -4.15 1.63 3.20
N ALA A 151 -5.39 2.09 3.37
CA ALA A 151 -5.97 3.17 2.58
C ALA A 151 -5.37 4.57 2.85
N SER A 152 -4.58 4.73 3.93
CA SER A 152 -3.81 5.95 4.20
C SER A 152 -2.52 6.03 3.38
N PHE A 153 -2.00 4.92 2.87
CA PHE A 153 -0.82 4.93 2.00
C PHE A 153 -1.13 5.44 0.58
N PRO A 154 -0.15 5.99 -0.16
CA PRO A 154 -0.27 6.26 -1.59
C PRO A 154 -0.71 5.04 -2.42
N ARG A 155 -1.46 5.27 -3.53
CA ARG A 155 -2.10 4.20 -4.32
C ARG A 155 -1.15 3.11 -4.81
N ASN A 156 0.10 3.46 -5.14
CA ASN A 156 1.15 2.49 -5.49
C ASN A 156 1.48 1.59 -4.28
N GLN A 157 1.73 2.15 -3.09
CA GLN A 157 2.00 1.38 -1.89
C GLN A 157 0.79 0.54 -1.43
N GLN A 158 -0.44 1.05 -1.57
CA GLN A 158 -1.66 0.25 -1.31
C GLN A 158 -1.70 -1.04 -2.15
N ARG A 159 -1.34 -0.92 -3.44
CA ARG A 159 -1.26 -2.05 -4.37
C ARG A 159 -0.13 -3.01 -3.97
N ARG A 160 1.01 -2.52 -3.46
CA ARG A 160 2.10 -3.37 -2.92
C ARG A 160 1.60 -4.19 -1.74
N LEU A 161 1.01 -3.55 -0.73
CA LEU A 161 0.50 -4.23 0.46
C LEU A 161 -0.56 -5.26 0.11
N ARG A 162 -1.44 -4.93 -0.85
CA ARG A 162 -2.44 -5.87 -1.37
C ARG A 162 -1.80 -7.07 -2.06
N SER A 163 -0.82 -6.84 -2.94
CA SER A 163 -0.11 -7.92 -3.62
C SER A 163 0.66 -8.82 -2.66
N ILE A 164 1.36 -8.24 -1.67
CA ILE A 164 2.08 -9.00 -0.64
C ILE A 164 1.12 -9.91 0.11
N ARG A 165 -0.05 -9.38 0.50
CA ARG A 165 -1.10 -10.15 1.19
C ARG A 165 -1.74 -11.23 0.31
N GLU A 166 -1.96 -10.96 -0.97
CA GLU A 166 -2.65 -11.90 -1.88
C GLU A 166 -1.72 -13.00 -2.41
N THR A 167 -0.44 -12.67 -2.62
CA THR A 167 0.54 -13.59 -3.23
C THR A 167 1.54 -14.17 -2.24
N GLY A 168 1.62 -13.62 -1.02
CA GLY A 168 2.63 -13.99 -0.02
C GLY A 168 4.06 -13.60 -0.41
N THR A 169 4.25 -12.87 -1.52
CA THR A 169 5.57 -12.53 -2.06
C THR A 169 5.77 -11.02 -2.19
N GLU A 170 6.95 -10.59 -1.74
CA GLU A 170 7.43 -9.21 -1.68
C GLU A 170 8.00 -8.71 -3.00
N ASN A 171 7.72 -9.44 -4.08
CA ASN A 171 8.54 -9.45 -5.26
C ASN A 171 7.70 -8.98 -6.44
N PRO A 172 7.43 -7.68 -6.54
CA PRO A 172 6.73 -7.13 -7.68
C PRO A 172 7.68 -6.69 -8.79
N TRP A 173 7.11 -6.38 -9.95
CA TRP A 173 7.83 -5.63 -10.96
C TRP A 173 8.04 -4.20 -10.49
N LEU A 174 9.27 -3.72 -10.57
CA LEU A 174 9.63 -2.32 -10.35
C LEU A 174 9.98 -1.68 -11.68
N PHE A 175 9.54 -0.45 -11.89
CA PHE A 175 9.85 0.32 -13.09
C PHE A 175 10.26 1.74 -12.71
N HIS A 176 11.23 2.28 -13.43
CA HIS A 176 11.47 3.71 -13.40
C HIS A 176 10.36 4.45 -14.19
N PRO A 177 9.84 5.59 -13.71
CA PRO A 177 8.83 6.35 -14.44
C PRO A 177 9.29 6.76 -15.85
N ASP A 178 10.54 7.22 -15.97
CA ASP A 178 11.12 7.58 -17.27
C ASP A 178 11.64 6.38 -18.08
N GLY A 179 11.36 5.14 -17.68
CA GLY A 179 11.77 3.95 -18.44
C GLY A 179 13.29 3.66 -18.46
N LEU A 180 14.07 4.24 -17.55
CA LEU A 180 15.53 4.05 -17.49
C LEU A 180 15.92 2.62 -17.10
N TRP A 181 15.15 2.00 -16.21
CA TRP A 181 15.40 0.65 -15.69
C TRP A 181 14.09 -0.01 -15.26
N PHE A 182 14.14 -1.33 -15.07
CA PHE A 182 13.09 -2.12 -14.41
C PHE A 182 13.71 -3.26 -13.59
N ALA A 183 12.98 -3.82 -12.64
CA ALA A 183 13.39 -5.02 -11.89
C ALA A 183 12.25 -6.05 -11.89
N PRO A 184 12.50 -7.30 -12.30
CA PRO A 184 11.50 -8.37 -12.17
C PRO A 184 11.29 -8.75 -10.70
N PRO A 185 10.14 -9.34 -10.35
CA PRO A 185 9.85 -9.96 -9.07
C PRO A 185 11.05 -10.62 -8.39
N ARG A 186 11.75 -11.53 -9.08
CA ARG A 186 12.87 -12.31 -8.52
C ARG A 186 14.16 -12.09 -9.29
N GLY A 187 14.28 -10.94 -9.94
CA GLY A 187 15.40 -10.62 -10.82
C GLY A 187 16.18 -9.42 -10.32
N GLU A 188 17.41 -9.31 -10.83
CA GLU A 188 18.19 -8.09 -10.67
C GLU A 188 17.61 -6.96 -11.51
N ARG A 189 17.87 -5.72 -11.07
CA ARG A 189 17.55 -4.52 -11.83
C ARG A 189 18.26 -4.58 -13.19
N VAL A 190 17.50 -4.32 -14.24
CA VAL A 190 17.95 -4.25 -15.63
C VAL A 190 17.96 -2.80 -16.07
N GLU A 191 19.16 -2.27 -16.30
CA GLU A 191 19.37 -0.97 -16.94
C GLU A 191 19.11 -1.08 -18.45
N ILE A 192 18.26 -0.21 -18.99
CA ILE A 192 18.00 -0.18 -20.45
C ILE A 192 19.20 0.44 -21.20
N GLY A 193 20.01 1.25 -20.51
CA GLY A 193 21.16 1.97 -21.07
C GLY A 193 20.74 3.09 -22.04
N ALA A 194 21.68 3.68 -22.77
CA ALA A 194 21.45 4.85 -23.64
C ALA A 194 20.63 4.58 -24.93
N LYS A 195 19.75 3.56 -24.94
CA LYS A 195 18.91 3.19 -26.07
C LYS A 195 17.60 3.97 -26.04
N GLY A 196 17.64 5.21 -26.52
CA GLY A 196 16.53 6.18 -26.42
C GLY A 196 15.14 5.61 -26.76
N GLN A 197 14.99 4.87 -27.86
CA GLN A 197 13.70 4.27 -28.24
C GLN A 197 13.16 3.25 -27.22
N LEU A 198 14.03 2.48 -26.55
CA LEU A 198 13.59 1.52 -25.53
C LEU A 198 13.15 2.24 -24.25
N ILE A 199 13.91 3.26 -23.84
CA ILE A 199 13.57 4.12 -22.70
C ILE A 199 12.21 4.77 -22.94
N THR A 200 12.05 5.43 -24.10
CA THR A 200 10.81 6.12 -24.47
C THR A 200 9.62 5.16 -24.53
N LEU A 201 9.78 3.97 -25.13
CA LEU A 201 8.70 2.99 -25.16
C LEU A 201 8.31 2.53 -23.75
N LEU A 202 9.30 2.23 -22.90
CA LEU A 202 9.02 1.77 -21.55
C LEU A 202 8.36 2.88 -20.72
N ALA A 203 8.85 4.10 -20.78
CA ALA A 203 8.26 5.26 -20.10
C ALA A 203 6.78 5.42 -20.50
N ARG A 204 6.48 5.33 -21.81
CA ARG A 204 5.11 5.46 -22.30
C ARG A 204 4.20 4.32 -21.84
N LEU A 205 4.72 3.08 -21.77
CA LEU A 205 3.97 1.94 -21.22
C LEU A 205 3.69 2.11 -19.72
N VAL A 206 4.66 2.63 -18.97
CA VAL A 206 4.51 2.92 -17.54
C VAL A 206 3.49 4.03 -17.31
N GLU A 207 3.56 5.12 -18.07
CA GLU A 207 2.61 6.22 -18.01
C GLU A 207 1.19 5.74 -18.36
N GLN A 208 1.04 4.98 -19.45
CA GLN A 208 -0.25 4.39 -19.83
C GLN A 208 -0.79 3.51 -18.71
N TRP A 209 0.05 2.68 -18.07
CA TRP A 209 -0.37 1.84 -16.95
C TRP A 209 -0.78 2.65 -15.72
N GLN A 210 -0.12 3.79 -15.44
CA GLN A 210 -0.48 4.67 -14.33
C GLN A 210 -1.83 5.37 -14.54
N VAL A 211 -2.13 5.75 -15.79
CA VAL A 211 -3.39 6.43 -16.16
C VAL A 211 -4.54 5.42 -16.29
N GLU A 212 -4.32 4.34 -17.05
CA GLU A 212 -5.32 3.32 -17.36
C GLU A 212 -4.66 1.93 -17.42
N PRO A 213 -4.57 1.21 -16.28
CA PRO A 213 -3.86 -0.07 -16.18
C PRO A 213 -4.33 -1.16 -17.15
N ASP A 214 -5.62 -1.17 -17.47
CA ASP A 214 -6.23 -2.12 -18.40
C ASP A 214 -6.15 -1.66 -19.87
N GLY A 215 -5.77 -0.39 -20.08
CA GLY A 215 -5.68 0.25 -21.38
C GLY A 215 -4.55 -0.31 -22.24
N TRP A 216 -4.74 -0.20 -23.55
CA TRP A 216 -3.75 -0.60 -24.54
C TRP A 216 -3.06 0.63 -25.09
N LEU A 217 -1.73 0.61 -25.12
CA LEU A 217 -0.97 1.56 -25.93
C LEU A 217 -1.03 1.08 -27.37
N THR A 218 -1.75 1.79 -28.23
CA THR A 218 -2.05 1.29 -29.58
C THR A 218 -0.80 1.26 -30.46
N HIS A 219 -0.85 0.50 -31.55
CA HIS A 219 0.26 0.48 -32.51
C HIS A 219 0.55 1.87 -33.10
N GLU A 220 -0.48 2.69 -33.32
CA GLU A 220 -0.35 4.06 -33.82
C GLU A 220 0.34 4.96 -32.79
N ASP A 221 -0.11 4.90 -31.53
CA ASP A 221 0.51 5.66 -30.43
C ASP A 221 1.98 5.30 -30.25
N VAL A 222 2.34 4.01 -30.36
CA VAL A 222 3.74 3.57 -30.25
C VAL A 222 4.57 4.17 -31.38
N VAL A 223 4.06 4.19 -32.61
CA VAL A 223 4.79 4.74 -33.76
C VAL A 223 4.99 6.25 -33.62
N GLU A 224 3.92 6.97 -33.28
CA GLU A 224 3.95 8.42 -33.06
C GLU A 224 4.90 8.79 -31.91
N THR A 225 4.91 8.01 -30.83
CA THR A 225 5.78 8.24 -29.67
C THR A 225 7.26 7.99 -30.01
N LEU A 226 7.57 6.94 -30.76
CA LEU A 226 8.96 6.53 -31.02
C LEU A 226 9.59 7.24 -32.22
N TRP A 227 8.78 7.69 -33.18
CA TRP A 227 9.22 8.33 -34.41
C TRP A 227 8.28 9.49 -34.82
N PRO A 228 8.11 10.53 -33.99
CA PRO A 228 7.14 11.61 -34.22
C PRO A 228 7.39 12.37 -35.53
N ASP A 229 8.65 12.50 -35.95
CA ASP A 229 9.06 13.28 -37.12
C ASP A 229 9.30 12.43 -38.39
N GLU A 230 9.15 11.10 -38.32
CA GLU A 230 9.43 10.22 -39.47
C GLU A 230 8.14 9.81 -40.20
N ARG A 231 8.13 10.00 -41.52
CA ARG A 231 7.10 9.41 -42.39
C ARG A 231 7.51 7.99 -42.77
N ILE A 232 7.12 7.03 -41.94
CA ILE A 232 7.43 5.61 -42.11
C ILE A 232 6.25 4.92 -42.82
N MET A 233 6.54 4.10 -43.84
CA MET A 233 5.53 3.24 -44.45
C MET A 233 4.97 2.25 -43.40
N PRO A 234 3.66 1.93 -43.42
CA PRO A 234 3.02 1.13 -42.37
C PRO A 234 3.76 -0.18 -42.03
N ASP A 235 4.13 -0.97 -43.05
CA ASP A 235 4.85 -2.24 -42.85
C ASP A 235 6.24 -2.06 -42.21
N ALA A 236 6.93 -0.96 -42.53
CA ALA A 236 8.23 -0.66 -41.93
C ALA A 236 8.08 -0.21 -40.47
N ALA A 237 7.01 0.54 -40.15
CA ALA A 237 6.70 0.95 -38.79
C ALA A 237 6.39 -0.26 -37.90
N SER A 238 5.51 -1.17 -38.36
CA SER A 238 5.18 -2.40 -37.62
C SER A 238 6.41 -3.26 -37.32
N ASN A 239 7.31 -3.44 -38.30
CA ASN A 239 8.54 -4.20 -38.10
C ASN A 239 9.48 -3.56 -37.07
N ARG A 240 9.59 -2.23 -37.06
CA ARG A 240 10.42 -1.52 -36.07
C ARG A 240 9.82 -1.62 -34.68
N VAL A 241 8.52 -1.40 -34.52
CA VAL A 241 7.80 -1.58 -33.24
C VAL A 241 8.02 -2.99 -32.70
N TYR A 242 7.77 -4.01 -33.53
CA TYR A 242 7.95 -5.41 -33.15
C TYR A 242 9.37 -5.68 -32.67
N LYS A 243 10.38 -5.16 -33.37
CA LYS A 243 11.79 -5.30 -32.99
C LYS A 243 12.08 -4.62 -31.65
N THR A 244 11.60 -3.40 -31.42
CA THR A 244 11.77 -2.67 -30.16
C THR A 244 11.16 -3.44 -28.98
N VAL A 245 9.91 -3.92 -29.14
CA VAL A 245 9.23 -4.74 -28.14
C VAL A 245 9.96 -6.07 -27.91
N SER A 246 10.43 -6.71 -28.97
CA SER A 246 11.21 -7.96 -28.86
C SER A 246 12.47 -7.77 -28.03
N VAL A 247 13.15 -6.62 -28.17
CA VAL A 247 14.33 -6.28 -27.36
C VAL A 247 13.94 -6.03 -25.89
N LEU A 248 12.86 -5.32 -25.60
CA LEU A 248 12.38 -5.17 -24.22
C LEU A 248 12.06 -6.53 -23.57
N ARG A 249 11.41 -7.42 -24.31
CA ARG A 249 11.11 -8.77 -23.83
C ARG A 249 12.36 -9.60 -23.57
N SER A 250 13.37 -9.51 -24.44
CA SER A 250 14.63 -10.24 -24.25
C SER A 250 15.48 -9.69 -23.10
N LEU A 251 15.32 -8.42 -22.74
CA LEU A 251 15.93 -7.83 -21.55
C LEU A 251 15.28 -8.32 -20.24
N GLY A 252 14.11 -8.97 -20.30
CA GLY A 252 13.46 -9.56 -19.14
C GLY A 252 11.95 -9.32 -19.08
N LEU A 253 11.39 -8.41 -19.88
CA LEU A 253 9.97 -8.05 -19.78
C LEU A 253 9.00 -9.06 -20.41
N LYS A 254 9.47 -10.23 -20.83
CA LYS A 254 8.62 -11.22 -21.53
C LYS A 254 7.35 -11.57 -20.76
N ASP A 255 7.45 -11.72 -19.45
CA ASP A 255 6.35 -12.17 -18.58
C ASP A 255 5.45 -11.03 -18.10
N CYS A 256 5.83 -9.76 -18.37
CA CYS A 256 5.07 -8.58 -17.97
C CYS A 256 4.56 -7.75 -19.17
N LEU A 257 5.17 -7.86 -20.36
CA LEU A 257 4.82 -7.07 -21.53
C LEU A 257 3.93 -7.87 -22.49
N LEU A 258 2.63 -7.61 -22.41
CA LEU A 258 1.63 -8.21 -23.28
C LEU A 258 1.59 -7.48 -24.63
N GLY A 259 1.33 -8.23 -25.69
CA GLY A 259 1.10 -7.70 -27.03
C GLY A 259 -0.09 -8.40 -27.65
N GLY A 260 -0.92 -7.64 -28.37
CA GLY A 260 -2.14 -8.11 -28.98
C GLY A 260 -2.54 -7.28 -30.19
N ARG A 261 -3.75 -7.53 -30.69
CA ARG A 261 -4.31 -6.78 -31.82
C ARG A 261 -4.42 -5.28 -31.51
N ASP A 262 -4.74 -4.96 -30.27
CA ASP A 262 -5.02 -3.60 -29.82
C ASP A 262 -3.76 -2.81 -29.44
N GLY A 263 -2.58 -3.46 -29.46
CA GLY A 263 -1.30 -2.81 -29.13
C GLY A 263 -0.50 -3.55 -28.08
N TYR A 264 0.11 -2.79 -27.19
CA TYR A 264 0.99 -3.29 -26.13
C TYR A 264 0.57 -2.73 -24.78
N ARG A 265 0.76 -3.52 -23.72
CA ARG A 265 0.52 -3.08 -22.35
C ARG A 265 1.35 -3.87 -21.36
N LEU A 266 1.57 -3.30 -20.19
CA LEU A 266 2.02 -4.07 -19.05
C LEU A 266 0.86 -4.94 -18.53
N ASP A 267 1.16 -6.16 -18.09
CA ASP A 267 0.17 -7.12 -17.62
C ASP A 267 -0.51 -6.59 -16.34
N PRO A 268 -1.83 -6.27 -16.39
CA PRO A 268 -2.53 -5.71 -15.24
C PRO A 268 -2.70 -6.71 -14.09
N THR A 269 -2.48 -8.00 -14.35
CA THR A 269 -2.52 -9.05 -13.32
C THR A 269 -1.22 -9.15 -12.53
N GLN A 270 -0.13 -8.56 -13.04
CA GLN A 270 1.14 -8.53 -12.34
C GLN A 270 1.17 -7.39 -11.33
N PRO A 271 1.76 -7.61 -10.14
CA PRO A 271 2.02 -6.51 -9.22
C PRO A 271 3.15 -5.65 -9.77
N ILE A 272 2.82 -4.41 -10.14
CA ILE A 272 3.71 -3.44 -10.79
C ILE A 272 3.81 -2.18 -9.92
N PHE A 273 5.02 -1.66 -9.75
CA PHE A 273 5.30 -0.40 -9.06
C PHE A 273 6.24 0.49 -9.84
N VAL A 274 5.96 1.79 -9.75
CA VAL A 274 6.76 2.84 -10.38
C VAL A 274 7.53 3.58 -9.29
N VAL A 275 8.84 3.67 -9.43
CA VAL A 275 9.77 4.17 -8.41
C VAL A 275 10.88 5.02 -9.05
N GLU A 276 11.07 6.26 -8.57
CA GLU A 276 12.09 7.20 -9.08
C GLU A 276 13.49 6.93 -8.52
N ARG A 277 13.58 6.50 -7.27
CA ARG A 277 14.84 6.17 -6.59
C ARG A 277 14.74 4.84 -5.87
N GLU A 278 15.90 4.21 -5.75
CA GLU A 278 16.18 3.00 -4.99
C GLU A 278 15.36 2.92 -3.70
N ALA A 279 14.32 2.07 -3.71
CA ALA A 279 13.97 1.37 -2.48
C ALA A 279 14.96 0.19 -2.41
N ILE A 280 16.07 0.41 -1.71
CA ILE A 280 16.93 -0.67 -1.18
C ILE A 280 16.21 -1.26 0.03
#